data_AF-A0A1T5HUL6-F1
#
_entry.id   AF-A0A1T5HUL6-F1
#
_cell.length_a   1.000
_cell.length_b   1.000
_cell.length_c   1.000
_cell.angle_alpha   90.00
_cell.angle_beta   90.00
_cell.angle_gamma   90.00
#
_symmetry.space_group_name_H-M   'P 1'
#
loop_
_entity.id
_entity.type
_entity.pdbx_description
1 polymer ?
#
loop_
_entity_poly.entity_id
_entity_poly.type
_entity_poly.pdbx_seq_one_letter_code
_entity_poly.pdbx_strand_id
1 'polypeptide(L)'
;MANTLDLMDLKQILTLHLDGLSNRKIGSMLSIHRNTINGYVHLFNASKHSKEELLDLENSELLKLFPSHTTIKNPRYNELMLYFED
;
A
#
# COMPACT_ATOMS: atom_id res chain seq x y z
N MET A 1 -3.54 8.66 -15.61
CA MET A 1 -4.87 8.20 -15.14
C MET A 1 -4.68 7.79 -13.70
N ALA A 2 -5.23 8.54 -12.76
CA ALA A 2 -5.02 8.30 -11.33
C ALA A 2 -5.93 7.14 -10.91
N ASN A 3 -5.44 5.91 -10.99
CA ASN A 3 -6.10 4.80 -10.31
C ASN A 3 -5.89 5.03 -8.81
N THR A 4 -6.88 5.64 -8.18
CA THR A 4 -7.00 5.65 -6.72
C THR A 4 -7.11 4.19 -6.28
N LEU A 5 -6.29 3.80 -5.32
CA LEU A 5 -6.34 2.44 -4.81
C LEU A 5 -7.57 2.31 -3.92
N ASP A 6 -8.52 1.46 -4.32
CA ASP A 6 -9.77 1.29 -3.58
C ASP A 6 -9.60 0.22 -2.48
N LEU A 7 -10.55 0.18 -1.54
CA LEU A 7 -10.57 -0.80 -0.44
C LEU A 7 -10.43 -2.25 -0.92
N MET A 8 -11.03 -2.55 -2.08
CA MET A 8 -11.00 -3.88 -2.68
C MET A 8 -9.58 -4.27 -3.10
N ASP A 9 -8.84 -3.33 -3.69
CA ASP A 9 -7.45 -3.54 -4.07
C ASP A 9 -6.56 -3.78 -2.84
N LEU A 10 -6.82 -3.06 -1.73
CA LEU A 10 -6.10 -3.27 -0.48
C LEU A 10 -6.31 -4.67 0.09
N LYS A 11 -7.56 -5.14 0.14
CA LYS A 11 -7.88 -6.50 0.58
C LYS A 11 -7.25 -7.53 -0.35
N GLN A 12 -7.29 -7.32 -1.66
CA GLN A 12 -6.62 -8.22 -2.62
C GLN A 12 -5.11 -8.27 -2.45
N ILE A 13 -4.43 -7.12 -2.28
CA ILE A 13 -2.99 -7.09 -2.00
C ILE A 13 -2.68 -7.89 -0.73
N LEU A 14 -3.47 -7.70 0.32
CA LEU A 14 -3.29 -8.38 1.60
C LEU A 14 -3.47 -9.90 1.48
N THR A 15 -4.54 -10.36 0.82
CA THR A 15 -4.80 -11.79 0.56
C THR A 15 -3.67 -12.41 -0.26
N LEU A 16 -3.29 -11.79 -1.38
CA LEU A 16 -2.22 -12.33 -2.24
C LEU A 16 -0.86 -12.35 -1.53
N HIS A 17 -0.61 -11.40 -0.62
CA HIS A 17 0.59 -11.40 0.19
C HIS A 17 0.55 -12.51 1.27
N LEU A 18 -0.62 -12.82 1.83
CA LEU A 18 -0.81 -13.96 2.74
C LEU A 18 -0.59 -15.30 2.02
N ASP A 19 -1.01 -15.40 0.76
CA ASP A 19 -0.75 -16.56 -0.12
C ASP A 19 0.74 -16.74 -0.48
N GLY A 20 1.63 -15.87 0.03
CA GLY A 20 3.07 -15.95 -0.19
C GLY A 20 3.54 -15.44 -1.55
N LEU A 21 2.69 -14.72 -2.30
CA LEU A 21 3.08 -14.16 -3.58
C LEU A 21 4.01 -12.95 -3.39
N SER A 22 5.07 -12.90 -4.21
CA SER A 22 5.97 -11.73 -4.19
C SER A 22 5.25 -10.45 -4.66
N ASN A 23 5.60 -9.31 -4.09
CA ASN A 23 5.04 -7.99 -4.45
C ASN A 23 5.12 -7.68 -5.96
N ARG A 24 6.13 -8.22 -6.66
CA ARG A 24 6.25 -8.08 -8.12
C ARG A 24 5.15 -8.86 -8.85
N LYS A 25 4.85 -10.08 -8.42
CA LYS A 25 3.79 -10.91 -9.00
C LYS A 25 2.40 -10.33 -8.70
N ILE A 26 2.19 -9.82 -7.49
CA ILE A 26 0.96 -9.11 -7.10
C ILE A 26 0.76 -7.88 -8.00
N GLY A 27 1.81 -7.09 -8.22
CA GLY A 27 1.73 -5.90 -9.08
C GLY A 27 1.38 -6.21 -10.53
N SER A 28 1.97 -7.28 -11.09
CA SER A 28 1.60 -7.75 -12.42
C SER A 28 0.15 -8.25 -12.49
N MET A 29 -0.36 -8.88 -11.43
CA MET A 29 -1.71 -9.45 -11.41
C MET A 29 -2.81 -8.39 -11.25
N LEU A 30 -2.59 -7.41 -10.38
CA LEU A 30 -3.56 -6.34 -10.12
C LEU A 30 -3.35 -5.11 -11.02
N SER A 31 -2.34 -5.13 -11.90
CA SER A 31 -1.91 -3.97 -12.69
C SER A 31 -1.58 -2.74 -11.82
N ILE A 32 -1.07 -2.98 -10.61
CA ILE A 32 -0.65 -1.95 -9.66
C ILE A 32 0.88 -1.88 -9.64
N HIS A 33 1.43 -0.68 -9.59
CA HIS A 33 2.87 -0.52 -9.54
C HIS A 33 3.47 -1.14 -8.25
N ARG A 34 4.56 -1.92 -8.39
CA ARG A 34 5.20 -2.63 -7.27
C ARG A 34 5.55 -1.72 -6.08
N ASN A 35 5.90 -0.46 -6.32
CA ASN A 35 6.25 0.47 -5.23
C ASN A 35 5.02 0.87 -4.41
N THR A 36 3.85 0.94 -5.05
CA THR A 36 2.57 1.16 -4.36
C THR A 36 2.30 -0.01 -3.42
N ILE A 37 2.42 -1.24 -3.93
CA ILE A 37 2.29 -2.46 -3.12
C ILE A 37 3.31 -2.49 -1.98
N ASN A 38 4.59 -2.18 -2.26
CA ASN A 38 5.61 -2.12 -1.21
C ASN A 38 5.24 -1.11 -0.11
N GLY A 39 4.68 0.05 -0.48
CA GLY A 39 4.18 1.04 0.46
C GLY A 39 3.09 0.47 1.37
N TYR A 40 2.07 -0.18 0.80
CA TYR A 40 0.99 -0.78 1.58
C TYR A 40 1.44 -1.98 2.42
N VAL A 41 2.30 -2.84 1.90
CA VAL A 41 2.88 -3.95 2.67
C VAL A 41 3.69 -3.43 3.86
N HIS A 42 4.42 -2.33 3.67
CA HIS A 42 5.12 -1.69 4.78
C HIS A 42 4.14 -1.13 5.83
N LEU A 43 3.04 -0.49 5.39
CA LEU A 43 1.98 -0.02 6.28
C LEU A 43 1.30 -1.17 7.03
N PHE A 44 1.03 -2.31 6.38
CA PHE A 44 0.49 -3.50 7.02
C PHE A 44 1.43 -4.03 8.11
N ASN A 45 2.73 -4.13 7.81
CA ASN A 45 3.74 -4.57 8.77
C ASN A 45 3.98 -3.56 9.91
N ALA A 46 3.75 -2.26 9.66
CA ALA A 46 3.83 -1.21 10.68
C ALA A 46 2.57 -1.10 11.54
N SER A 47 1.45 -1.69 11.09
CA SER A 47 0.23 -1.76 11.87
C SER A 47 0.38 -2.72 13.05
N LYS A 48 -0.39 -2.50 14.12
CA LYS A 48 -0.39 -3.38 15.30
C LYS A 48 -1.14 -4.71 15.07
N HIS A 49 -1.78 -4.86 13.93
CA HIS A 49 -2.59 -6.01 13.59
C HIS A 49 -1.81 -6.95 12.68
N SER A 50 -2.03 -8.25 12.87
CA SER A 50 -1.59 -9.25 11.92
C SER A 50 -2.34 -9.10 10.59
N LYS A 51 -1.77 -9.63 9.52
CA LYS A 51 -2.37 -9.57 8.18
C LYS A 51 -3.71 -10.31 8.10
N GLU A 52 -3.87 -11.37 8.91
CA GLU A 52 -5.12 -12.11 9.05
C GLU A 52 -6.18 -11.27 9.75
N GLU A 53 -5.83 -10.63 10.87
CA GLU A 53 -6.72 -9.68 11.56
C GLU A 53 -7.13 -8.51 10.67
N LEU A 54 -6.19 -7.96 9.89
CA LEU A 54 -6.48 -6.90 8.92
C LEU A 54 -7.49 -7.34 7.85
N LEU A 55 -7.55 -8.62 7.51
CA LEU A 55 -8.50 -9.15 6.53
C LEU A 55 -9.91 -9.30 7.12
N ASP A 56 -9.99 -9.68 8.39
CA ASP A 56 -11.23 -9.80 9.17
C ASP A 56 -11.79 -8.45 9.63
N LEU A 57 -11.01 -7.38 9.60
CA LEU A 57 -11.49 -6.03 9.92
C LEU A 57 -12.60 -5.57 8.96
N GLU A 58 -13.54 -4.84 9.55
CA GLU A 58 -14.60 -4.16 8.84
C GLU A 58 -14.03 -3.10 7.88
N ASN A 59 -14.67 -2.93 6.72
CA ASN A 59 -14.20 -2.01 5.68
C ASN A 59 -14.06 -0.56 6.21
N SER A 60 -14.92 -0.17 7.16
CA SER A 60 -14.89 1.15 7.78
C SER A 60 -13.68 1.36 8.70
N GLU A 61 -13.19 0.31 9.36
CA GLU A 61 -12.01 0.36 10.21
C GLU A 61 -10.74 0.33 9.37
N LEU A 62 -10.74 -0.47 8.30
CA LEU A 62 -9.62 -0.52 7.36
C LEU A 62 -9.41 0.84 6.66
N LEU A 63 -10.49 1.56 6.31
CA LEU A 63 -10.40 2.93 5.78
C LEU A 63 -9.81 3.93 6.78
N LYS A 64 -10.10 3.78 8.08
CA LYS A 64 -9.51 4.65 9.12
C LYS A 64 -8.01 4.42 9.25
N LEU A 65 -7.56 3.18 9.07
CA LEU A 65 -6.14 2.80 9.14
C LEU A 65 -5.37 3.19 7.87
N PHE A 66 -6.00 3.10 6.70
CA PHE A 66 -5.38 3.36 5.40
C PHE A 66 -6.20 4.37 4.58
N PRO A 67 -6.17 5.67 4.95
CA PRO A 67 -6.85 6.69 4.16
C PRO A 67 -6.25 6.75 2.73
N SER A 68 -7.12 6.85 1.72
CA SER A 68 -6.81 6.76 0.28
C SER A 68 -5.71 7.71 -0.21
N HIS A 69 -5.40 8.75 0.56
CA HIS A 69 -4.29 9.65 0.33
C HIS A 69 -3.05 9.12 1.04
N THR A 70 -2.40 8.11 0.46
CA THR A 70 -1.01 7.86 0.83
C THR A 70 -0.20 9.01 0.26
N THR A 71 -0.03 10.07 1.06
CA THR A 71 1.12 10.97 0.90
C THR A 71 2.33 10.12 1.22
N ILE A 72 2.81 9.36 0.23
CA ILE A 72 4.07 8.64 0.34
C ILE A 72 5.11 9.75 0.49
N LYS A 73 5.45 10.08 1.74
CA LYS A 73 6.61 10.92 2.05
C LYS A 73 7.81 10.13 1.54
N ASN A 74 8.20 10.40 0.30
CA ASN A 74 9.32 9.77 -0.33
C ASN A 74 10.55 10.61 0.02
N PRO A 75 11.46 10.12 0.88
CA PRO A 75 12.65 10.88 1.27
C PRO A 75 13.48 11.28 0.05
N ARG A 76 13.50 10.44 -0.99
CA ARG A 76 14.21 10.72 -2.25
C ARG A 76 13.55 11.83 -3.07
N TYR A 77 12.24 12.01 -2.96
CA TYR A 77 11.54 13.13 -3.58
C TYR A 77 11.91 14.44 -2.87
N ASN A 78 11.94 14.41 -1.53
CA ASN A 78 12.38 15.56 -0.75
C ASN A 78 13.85 15.90 -1.04
N GLU A 79 14.75 14.92 -1.06
CA GLU A 79 16.15 15.10 -1.45
C GLU A 79 16.27 15.68 -2.85
N LEU A 80 15.49 15.20 -3.82
CA LEU A 80 15.50 15.72 -5.19
C LEU A 80 15.04 17.18 -5.25
N MET A 81 13.97 17.54 -4.52
CA MET A 81 13.49 18.93 -4.47
C MET A 81 14.53 19.89 -3.90
N LEU A 82 15.33 19.44 -2.92
CA LEU A 82 16.42 20.26 -2.37
C LEU A 82 17.49 20.62 -3.40
N TYR A 83 17.68 19.84 -4.48
CA TYR A 83 18.62 20.17 -5.57
C TYR A 83 18.06 21.18 -6.58
N PHE A 84 16.77 21.48 -6.54
CA PHE A 84 16.10 22.41 -7.48
C PHE A 84 15.77 23.77 -6.85
N GLU A 85 16.08 23.99 -5.57
CA GLU A 85 15.85 25.26 -4.86
C GLU A 85 17.09 26.20 -4.82
N ASP A 86 18.13 25.93 -5.62
CA ASP A 86 19.30 26.81 -5.81
C ASP A 86 19.20 27.70 -7.07
#